data_AF-A0A2A4GF32-F1
#
_entry.id   AF-A0A2A4GF32-F1
#
_cell.length_a   1.000
_cell.length_b   1.000
_cell.length_c   1.000
_cell.angle_alpha   90.00
_cell.angle_beta   90.00
_cell.angle_gamma   90.00
#
_symmetry.space_group_name_H-M   'P 1'
#
loop_
_entity.id
_entity.type
_entity.pdbx_description
1 polymer ?
#
loop_
_entity_poly.entity_id
_entity_poly.type
_entity_poly.pdbx_seq_one_letter_code
_entity_poly.pdbx_strand_id
1 'polypeptide(L)'
;MSNITSNTTKNAHLVAALVVVVPVALGYGLLPSFPSCGYLDILFTQNDVPNIFRAQMGLYLGCCYLWYSGMIKPNFWVPATYSLILFMGGLGLGRLLSLLLDGMPSALFFWGTFAELGLASYALYQLKKHKNPSFKN
;
A
#
# COMPACT_ATOMS: atom_id res chain seq x y z
N MET A 1 12.94 4.09 -28.82
CA MET A 1 12.46 3.07 -27.86
C MET A 1 13.20 3.06 -26.50
N SER A 2 14.32 3.76 -26.33
CA SER A 2 15.13 3.76 -25.08
C SER A 2 14.63 4.67 -23.95
N ASN A 3 13.81 5.69 -24.22
CA ASN A 3 13.30 6.62 -23.19
C ASN A 3 12.05 6.11 -22.44
N ILE A 4 11.35 5.10 -22.99
CA ILE A 4 10.15 4.54 -22.35
C ILE A 4 10.57 3.59 -21.22
N THR A 5 11.60 2.76 -21.46
CA THR A 5 12.08 1.76 -20.50
C THR A 5 12.72 2.37 -19.25
N SER A 6 13.37 3.54 -19.36
CA SER A 6 13.98 4.24 -18.23
C SER A 6 12.93 4.81 -17.24
N ASN A 7 11.78 5.28 -17.74
CA ASN A 7 10.67 5.72 -16.89
C ASN A 7 9.88 4.54 -16.30
N THR A 8 9.71 3.44 -17.06
CA THR A 8 9.02 2.24 -16.57
C THR A 8 9.75 1.62 -15.37
N THR A 9 11.08 1.55 -15.41
CA THR A 9 11.89 1.03 -14.30
C THR A 9 11.86 1.94 -13.06
N LYS A 10 11.80 3.27 -13.24
CA LYS A 10 11.65 4.23 -12.14
C LYS A 10 10.31 4.12 -11.43
N ASN A 11 9.23 3.80 -12.16
CA ASN A 11 7.86 3.77 -11.62
C ASN A 11 7.36 2.36 -11.26
N ALA A 12 8.20 1.34 -11.40
CA ALA A 12 7.82 -0.05 -11.19
C ALA A 12 7.21 -0.32 -9.80
N HIS A 13 7.73 0.32 -8.75
CA HIS A 13 7.20 0.20 -7.38
C HIS A 13 5.78 0.76 -7.26
N LEU A 14 5.49 1.89 -7.91
CA LEU A 14 4.16 2.51 -7.92
C LEU A 14 3.15 1.65 -8.70
N VAL A 15 3.57 1.09 -9.85
CA VAL A 15 2.73 0.20 -10.66
C VAL A 15 2.41 -1.09 -9.89
N ALA A 16 3.41 -1.73 -9.31
CA ALA A 16 3.21 -2.93 -8.50
C ALA A 16 2.24 -2.67 -7.34
N ALA A 17 2.38 -1.52 -6.66
CA ALA A 17 1.47 -1.12 -5.60
C ALA A 17 0.03 -0.92 -6.10
N LEU A 18 -0.17 -0.25 -7.24
CA LEU A 18 -1.49 -0.06 -7.84
C LEU A 18 -2.18 -1.39 -8.17
N VAL A 19 -1.44 -2.34 -8.77
CA VAL A 19 -1.97 -3.67 -9.12
C VAL A 19 -2.41 -4.46 -7.90
N VAL A 20 -1.72 -4.31 -6.76
CA VAL A 20 -2.06 -5.03 -5.52
C VAL A 20 -3.15 -4.31 -4.74
N VAL A 21 -3.05 -3.00 -4.56
CA VAL A 21 -3.91 -2.25 -3.62
C VAL A 21 -5.28 -1.95 -4.20
N VAL A 22 -5.42 -1.77 -5.53
CA VAL A 22 -6.73 -1.50 -6.13
C VAL A 22 -7.70 -2.68 -5.94
N PRO A 23 -7.33 -3.94 -6.27
CA PRO A 23 -8.21 -5.09 -6.01
C PRO A 23 -8.53 -5.26 -4.52
N VAL A 24 -7.54 -5.05 -3.64
CA VAL A 24 -7.72 -5.14 -2.19
C VAL A 24 -8.71 -4.07 -1.68
N ALA A 25 -8.58 -2.83 -2.15
CA ALA A 25 -9.50 -1.74 -1.79
C ALA A 25 -10.93 -2.05 -2.25
N LEU A 26 -11.10 -2.52 -3.49
CA LEU A 26 -12.40 -2.93 -4.02
C LEU A 26 -12.99 -4.10 -3.23
N GLY A 27 -12.15 -5.05 -2.80
CA GLY A 27 -12.55 -6.14 -1.91
C GLY A 27 -13.16 -5.63 -0.61
N TYR A 28 -12.55 -4.62 0.02
CA TYR A 28 -13.09 -4.01 1.25
C TYR A 28 -14.43 -3.32 1.03
N GLY A 29 -14.61 -2.54 -0.04
CA GLY A 29 -15.84 -1.74 -0.21
C GLY A 29 -17.01 -2.45 -0.90
N LEU A 30 -16.73 -3.39 -1.80
CA LEU A 30 -17.76 -4.09 -2.61
C LEU A 30 -18.22 -5.41 -1.99
N LEU A 31 -17.38 -6.05 -1.16
CA LEU A 31 -17.69 -7.31 -0.49
C LEU A 31 -17.69 -7.11 1.03
N PRO A 32 -18.70 -6.45 1.62
CA PRO A 32 -18.80 -6.30 3.08
C PRO A 32 -19.05 -7.64 3.81
N SER A 33 -19.12 -8.75 3.08
CA SER A 33 -19.29 -10.12 3.58
C SER A 33 -17.97 -10.80 3.98
N PHE A 34 -16.84 -10.09 4.02
CA PHE A 34 -15.68 -10.62 4.76
C PHE A 34 -16.12 -10.84 6.21
N PRO A 35 -15.81 -12.00 6.83
CA PRO A 35 -16.20 -12.25 8.21
C PRO A 35 -15.60 -11.12 9.06
N SER A 36 -16.48 -10.25 9.54
CA SER A 36 -16.17 -9.28 10.57
C SER A 36 -15.49 -10.06 11.69
N CYS A 37 -14.32 -9.61 12.15
CA CYS A 37 -13.78 -10.07 13.41
C CYS A 37 -14.92 -9.94 14.42
N GLY A 38 -15.40 -11.03 15.01
CA GLY A 38 -16.64 -11.05 15.80
C GLY A 38 -16.70 -10.03 16.95
N TYR A 39 -15.57 -9.40 17.30
CA TYR A 39 -15.48 -8.24 18.19
C TYR A 39 -16.11 -6.93 17.65
N LEU A 40 -16.15 -6.71 16.32
CA LEU A 40 -16.80 -5.52 15.74
C LEU A 40 -18.32 -5.65 15.74
N ASP A 41 -18.86 -6.86 15.62
CA ASP A 41 -20.31 -7.11 15.59
C ASP A 41 -20.99 -6.89 16.95
N ILE A 42 -20.22 -6.94 18.05
CA ILE A 42 -20.70 -6.67 19.42
C ILE A 42 -20.67 -5.18 19.79
N LEU A 43 -19.86 -4.37 19.09
CA LEU A 43 -19.65 -2.95 19.39
C LEU A 43 -20.38 -2.00 18.43
N PHE A 44 -20.68 -2.45 17.21
CA PHE A 44 -21.20 -1.61 16.13
C PHE A 44 -22.47 -2.20 15.53
N THR A 45 -23.39 -1.34 15.07
CA THR A 45 -24.63 -1.82 14.45
C THR A 45 -24.36 -2.43 13.07
N GLN A 46 -25.30 -3.24 12.55
CA GLN A 46 -25.14 -3.95 11.26
C GLN A 46 -24.85 -3.02 10.05
N ASN A 47 -25.15 -1.72 10.17
CA ASN A 47 -24.88 -0.73 9.12
C ASN A 47 -23.52 -0.04 9.25
N ASP A 48 -22.91 -0.04 10.43
CA ASP A 48 -21.68 0.70 10.70
C ASP A 48 -20.45 -0.03 10.18
N VAL A 49 -20.44 -1.37 10.28
CA VAL A 49 -19.34 -2.22 9.82
C VAL A 49 -19.08 -2.06 8.31
N PRO A 50 -20.09 -2.15 7.42
CA PRO A 50 -19.89 -1.87 5.99
C PRO A 50 -19.44 -0.44 5.70
N ASN A 51 -19.89 0.55 6.49
CA ASN A 51 -19.49 1.95 6.31
C ASN A 51 -18.01 2.16 6.64
N ILE A 52 -17.49 1.51 7.68
CA ILE A 52 -16.06 1.54 8.02
C ILE A 52 -15.22 0.93 6.89
N PHE A 53 -15.63 -0.22 6.35
CA PHE A 53 -14.90 -0.85 5.24
C PHE A 53 -14.93 -0.03 3.95
N ARG A 54 -16.05 0.65 3.65
CA ARG A 54 -16.14 1.60 2.53
C ARG A 54 -15.25 2.84 2.73
N ALA A 55 -15.15 3.34 3.97
CA ALA A 55 -14.23 4.42 4.29
C ALA A 55 -12.76 3.98 4.09
N GLN A 56 -12.41 2.76 4.52
CA GLN A 56 -11.09 2.17 4.29
C GLN A 56 -10.78 2.00 2.79
N MET A 57 -11.75 1.52 1.99
CA MET A 57 -11.63 1.49 0.52
C MET A 57 -11.31 2.88 -0.03
N GLY A 58 -12.06 3.90 0.39
CA GLY A 58 -11.86 5.28 -0.05
C GLY A 58 -10.45 5.78 0.25
N LEU A 59 -9.92 5.49 1.44
CA LEU A 59 -8.55 5.81 1.82
C LEU A 59 -7.52 5.14 0.88
N TYR A 60 -7.70 3.84 0.60
CA TYR A 60 -6.77 3.07 -0.24
C TYR A 60 -6.79 3.55 -1.69
N LEU A 61 -7.98 3.85 -2.23
CA LEU A 61 -8.13 4.43 -3.56
C LEU A 61 -7.55 5.85 -3.63
N GLY A 62 -7.69 6.65 -2.57
CA GLY A 62 -7.05 7.97 -2.46
C GLY A 62 -5.52 7.88 -2.54
N CYS A 63 -4.91 6.91 -1.85
CA CYS A 63 -3.48 6.64 -1.98
C CYS A 63 -3.11 6.18 -3.40
N CYS A 64 -3.90 5.30 -4.01
CA CYS A 64 -3.69 4.86 -5.39
C CYS A 64 -3.75 6.03 -6.39
N TYR A 65 -4.66 6.98 -6.17
CA TYR A 65 -4.73 8.19 -6.98
C TYR A 65 -3.45 9.04 -6.85
N LEU A 66 -2.91 9.19 -5.64
CA LEU A 66 -1.63 9.87 -5.44
C LEU A 66 -0.49 9.14 -6.15
N TRP A 67 -0.43 7.81 -6.09
CA TRP A 67 0.59 7.02 -6.78
C TRP A 67 0.49 7.14 -8.30
N TYR A 68 -0.72 7.07 -8.84
CA TYR A 68 -1.00 7.30 -10.26
C TYR A 68 -0.56 8.71 -10.69
N SER A 69 -0.86 9.73 -9.87
CA SER A 69 -0.42 11.10 -10.14
C SER A 69 1.10 11.24 -10.15
N GLY A 70 1.82 10.49 -9.28
CA GLY A 70 3.27 10.44 -9.22
C GLY A 70 3.92 9.75 -10.42
N MET A 71 3.18 8.90 -11.14
CA MET A 71 3.65 8.31 -12.39
C MET A 71 3.58 9.28 -13.57
N ILE A 72 2.55 10.14 -13.60
CA ILE A 72 2.31 11.10 -14.68
C ILE A 72 3.16 12.36 -14.48
N LYS A 73 3.24 12.86 -13.25
CA LYS A 73 3.91 14.12 -12.94
C LYS A 73 5.18 13.87 -12.11
N PRO A 74 6.39 14.19 -12.62
CA PRO A 74 7.63 13.94 -11.90
C PRO A 74 7.73 14.68 -10.57
N ASN A 75 7.09 15.85 -10.44
CA ASN A 75 7.03 16.62 -9.18
C ASN A 75 6.27 15.87 -8.07
N PHE A 76 5.33 14.99 -8.44
CA PHE A 76 4.55 14.19 -7.49
C PHE A 76 5.16 12.82 -7.22
N TRP A 77 6.25 12.45 -7.92
CA TRP A 77 6.88 11.15 -7.77
C TRP A 77 7.48 10.92 -6.38
N VAL A 78 8.14 11.95 -5.84
CA VAL A 78 8.74 11.91 -4.50
C VAL A 78 7.67 11.74 -3.41
N PRO A 79 6.62 12.60 -3.32
CA PRO A 79 5.56 12.42 -2.32
C PRO A 79 4.79 11.10 -2.53
N ALA A 80 4.54 10.67 -3.77
CA ALA A 80 3.93 9.38 -4.05
C ALA A 80 4.77 8.23 -3.48
N THR A 81 6.09 8.25 -3.69
CA THR A 81 6.99 7.21 -3.19
C THR A 81 7.07 7.20 -1.66
N TYR A 82 7.13 8.38 -1.01
CA TYR A 82 7.06 8.45 0.46
C TYR A 82 5.74 7.90 1.00
N SER A 83 4.61 8.25 0.38
CA SER A 83 3.30 7.73 0.79
C SER A 83 3.21 6.22 0.62
N LEU A 84 3.82 5.64 -0.43
CA LEU A 84 3.87 4.20 -0.63
C LEU A 84 4.70 3.51 0.47
N ILE A 85 5.84 4.07 0.83
CA ILE A 85 6.69 3.55 1.91
C ILE A 85 5.94 3.57 3.23
N LEU A 86 5.25 4.67 3.54
CA LEU A 86 4.45 4.80 4.76
C LEU A 86 3.30 3.78 4.77
N PHE A 87 2.61 3.62 3.64
CA PHE A 87 1.47 2.73 3.53
C PHE A 87 1.89 1.25 3.67
N MET A 88 2.82 0.79 2.83
CA MET A 88 3.27 -0.61 2.84
C MET A 88 4.10 -0.93 4.10
N GLY A 89 4.95 0.00 4.53
CA GLY A 89 5.73 -0.15 5.75
C GLY A 89 4.85 -0.15 7.01
N GLY A 90 3.83 0.71 7.06
CA GLY A 90 2.87 0.74 8.16
C GLY A 90 2.06 -0.55 8.27
N LEU A 91 1.56 -1.08 7.15
CA LEU A 91 0.87 -2.37 7.11
C LEU A 91 1.78 -3.52 7.57
N GLY A 92 3.00 -3.58 7.03
CA GLY A 92 3.97 -4.61 7.38
C GLY A 92 4.37 -4.56 8.86
N LEU A 93 4.62 -3.37 9.42
CA LEU A 93 4.95 -3.19 10.84
C LEU A 93 3.77 -3.52 11.75
N GLY A 94 2.55 -3.12 11.38
CA GLY A 94 1.35 -3.47 12.12
C GLY A 94 1.15 -4.99 12.18
N ARG A 95 1.37 -5.68 11.05
CA ARG A 95 1.32 -7.14 11.00
C ARG A 95 2.44 -7.80 11.79
N LEU A 96 3.67 -7.28 11.74
CA LEU A 96 4.77 -7.76 12.60
C LEU A 96 4.41 -7.63 14.08
N LEU A 97 3.76 -6.53 14.47
CA LEU A 97 3.29 -6.36 15.84
C LEU A 97 2.22 -7.41 16.20
N SER A 98 1.26 -7.66 15.31
CA SER A 98 0.29 -8.75 15.48
C SER A 98 0.94 -10.13 15.51
N LEU A 99 2.02 -10.38 14.75
CA LEU A 99 2.78 -11.65 14.85
C LEU A 99 3.35 -11.85 16.25
N LEU A 100 3.86 -10.77 16.85
CA LEU A 100 4.49 -10.80 18.16
C LEU A 100 3.47 -10.94 19.30
N LEU A 101 2.28 -10.34 19.16
CA LEU A 101 1.24 -10.32 20.19
C LEU A 101 0.26 -11.49 20.07
N ASP A 102 -0.23 -11.78 18.86
CA ASP A 102 -1.32 -12.72 18.58
C ASP A 102 -0.83 -14.06 18.00
N GLY A 103 0.46 -14.17 17.65
CA GLY A 103 1.09 -15.38 17.14
C GLY A 103 1.05 -15.52 15.62
N MET A 104 1.28 -16.75 15.11
CA MET A 104 1.45 -17.01 13.67
C MET A 104 0.11 -16.96 12.92
N PRO A 105 -0.08 -16.04 11.96
CA PRO A 105 -1.25 -15.96 11.12
C PRO A 105 -1.15 -17.01 10.00
N SER A 106 -2.21 -17.14 9.22
CA SER A 106 -2.20 -18.03 8.05
C SER A 106 -1.05 -17.71 7.09
N ALA A 107 -0.57 -18.73 6.38
CA ALA A 107 0.58 -18.62 5.48
C ALA A 107 0.43 -17.48 4.44
N LEU A 108 -0.80 -17.19 3.99
CA LEU A 108 -1.07 -16.10 3.06
C LEU A 108 -0.74 -14.73 3.65
N PHE A 109 -1.11 -14.48 4.91
CA PHE A 109 -0.83 -13.23 5.61
C PHE A 109 0.66 -13.08 5.95
N PHE A 110 1.32 -14.19 6.26
CA PHE A 110 2.77 -14.21 6.48
C PHE A 110 3.53 -13.78 5.22
N TRP A 111 3.26 -14.44 4.08
CA TRP A 111 3.87 -14.06 2.80
C TRP A 111 3.48 -12.65 2.34
N GLY A 112 2.24 -12.23 2.59
CA GLY A 112 1.78 -10.87 2.32
C GLY A 112 2.60 -9.81 3.08
N THR A 113 2.91 -10.07 4.35
CA THR A 113 3.75 -9.17 5.18
C THR A 113 5.15 -9.02 4.60
N PHE A 114 5.77 -10.12 4.12
CA PHE A 114 7.06 -10.05 3.44
C PHE A 114 7.00 -9.27 2.12
N ALA A 115 5.92 -9.46 1.35
CA ALA A 115 5.71 -8.72 0.11
C ALA A 115 5.57 -7.20 0.36
N GLU A 116 4.83 -6.82 1.40
CA GLU A 116 4.65 -5.42 1.81
C GLU A 116 5.98 -4.78 2.23
N LEU A 117 6.74 -5.45 3.09
CA LEU A 117 8.07 -4.98 3.50
C LEU A 117 9.04 -4.90 2.32
N GLY A 118 9.03 -5.91 1.43
CA GLY A 118 9.83 -5.93 0.22
C GLY A 118 9.51 -4.76 -0.72
N LEU A 119 8.22 -4.46 -0.93
CA LEU A 119 7.79 -3.30 -1.72
C LEU A 119 8.19 -1.97 -1.07
N ALA A 120 8.08 -1.85 0.26
CA ALA A 120 8.53 -0.66 0.99
C ALA A 120 10.05 -0.45 0.86
N SER A 121 10.85 -1.52 1.03
CA SER A 121 12.30 -1.47 0.82
C SER A 121 12.68 -1.14 -0.62
N TYR A 122 11.96 -1.68 -1.60
CA TYR A 122 12.19 -1.40 -3.02
C TYR A 122 11.86 0.07 -3.35
N ALA A 123 10.77 0.61 -2.82
CA ALA A 123 10.41 2.02 -2.95
C ALA A 123 11.48 2.94 -2.32
N LEU A 124 12.02 2.57 -1.15
CA LEU A 124 13.14 3.28 -0.53
C LEU A 124 14.42 3.25 -1.38
N TYR A 125 14.73 2.10 -1.97
CA TYR A 125 15.87 1.95 -2.87
C TYR A 125 15.73 2.86 -4.10
N GLN A 126 14.56 2.84 -4.74
CA GLN A 126 14.28 3.71 -5.90
C GLN A 126 14.32 5.18 -5.53
N LEU A 127 13.81 5.56 -4.35
CA LEU A 127 13.91 6.91 -3.84
C LEU A 127 15.39 7.34 -3.70
N LYS A 128 16.24 6.53 -3.07
CA LYS A 128 17.68 6.85 -2.91
C LYS A 128 18.39 6.97 -4.26
N LYS A 129 18.09 6.06 -5.20
CA LYS A 129 18.70 6.03 -6.53
C LYS A 129 18.33 7.25 -7.39
N HIS A 130 17.08 7.71 -7.33
CA HIS A 130 16.59 8.78 -8.20
C HIS A 130 16.48 10.16 -7.54
N LYS A 131 16.58 10.25 -6.20
CA LYS A 131 16.68 11.52 -5.46
C LYS A 131 18.09 12.11 -5.51
N ASN A 132 19.12 11.33 -5.84
CA ASN A 132 20.50 11.80 -5.80
C ASN A 132 21.07 12.16 -7.19
N PRO A 133 20.99 13.46 -7.57
CA PRO A 133 22.03 14.06 -8.40
C PRO A 133 22.63 15.35 -7.79
N SER A 134 22.46 15.64 -6.49
CA SER A 134 22.88 16.93 -5.93
C SER A 134 23.46 16.86 -4.51
N PHE A 135 24.69 16.36 -4.40
CA PHE A 135 25.74 16.92 -3.54
C PHE A 135 27.07 16.80 -4.28
N LYS A 136 27.16 17.56 -5.37
CA LYS A 136 28.43 17.93 -6.01
C LYS A 136 28.36 19.45 -6.21
N ASN A 137 28.27 20.17 -5.09
CA ASN A 137 28.62 21.58 -5.02
C ASN A 137 30.06 21.65 -4.54
#